data_AF-A0A6A6G3H1-F1
#
_entry.id   AF-A0A6A6G3H1-F1
#
_cell.length_a   1.000
_cell.length_b   1.000
_cell.length_c   1.000
_cell.angle_alpha   90.00
_cell.angle_beta   90.00
_cell.angle_gamma   90.00
#
_symmetry.space_group_name_H-M   'P 1'
#
loop_
_entity.id
_entity.type
_entity.pdbx_description
1 polymer ?
#
loop_
_entity_poly.entity_id
_entity_poly.type
_entity_poly.pdbx_seq_one_letter_code
_entity_poly.pdbx_strand_id
1 'polypeptide(L)'
;MIKPQNDLYKTTDEKTASISPQARLAATLMHMDSIKNAEYEICSSVWPTSDDFESSLFWYSLTAHTASPPWYDSMPTALRTASTRLMHDFRRDLLSIQDLEHDDFKNATAQSFVYFWTIANTRSFAWKPHGRREGVMVMCPFLDYMNHCPSGEGCGVSMSEDGYTLTANRDYGRSCAVFFLFCI
;
A
#
# COMPACT_ATOMS: atom_id res chain seq x y z
N MET A 1 -13.36 5.59 2.07
CA MET A 1 -12.47 4.40 2.04
C MET A 1 -12.14 4.20 0.58
N ILE A 2 -10.87 4.37 0.23
CA ILE A 2 -10.48 4.30 -1.17
C ILE A 2 -10.36 2.84 -1.56
N LYS A 3 -11.11 2.46 -2.60
CA LYS A 3 -11.16 1.10 -3.16
C LYS A 3 -10.50 1.10 -4.54
N PRO A 4 -9.93 -0.04 -4.98
CA PRO A 4 -9.51 -0.25 -6.36
C PRO A 4 -10.64 0.09 -7.36
N GLN A 5 -10.33 0.90 -8.38
CA GLN A 5 -11.26 1.32 -9.44
C GLN A 5 -11.14 0.37 -10.63
N ASN A 6 -12.09 -0.56 -10.77
CA ASN A 6 -11.99 -1.68 -11.71
C ASN A 6 -11.88 -1.28 -13.19
N ASP A 7 -12.42 -0.13 -13.54
CA ASP A 7 -12.36 0.46 -14.87
C ASP A 7 -10.95 0.87 -15.31
N LEU A 8 -10.04 1.10 -14.35
CA LEU A 8 -8.64 1.42 -14.62
C LEU A 8 -7.79 0.21 -15.04
N TYR A 9 -8.27 -1.01 -14.80
CA TYR A 9 -7.44 -2.22 -14.96
C TYR A 9 -7.72 -2.99 -16.26
N LYS A 10 -8.23 -2.29 -17.28
CA LYS A 10 -8.40 -2.87 -18.61
C LYS A 10 -7.03 -3.08 -19.25
N THR A 11 -6.79 -4.31 -19.67
CA THR A 11 -5.56 -4.74 -20.34
C THR A 11 -5.83 -4.94 -21.83
N THR A 12 -4.81 -4.76 -22.66
CA THR A 12 -4.82 -5.03 -24.11
C THR A 12 -5.14 -6.50 -24.44
N ASP A 13 -4.83 -7.42 -23.53
CA ASP A 13 -5.13 -8.86 -23.59
C ASP A 13 -6.04 -9.28 -22.41
N GLU A 14 -6.85 -10.34 -22.53
CA GLU A 14 -7.71 -10.93 -21.47
C GLU A 14 -6.97 -11.41 -20.18
N LYS A 15 -5.69 -11.05 -20.00
CA LYS A 15 -4.86 -11.36 -18.83
C LYS A 15 -5.05 -10.37 -17.68
N THR A 16 -6.29 -10.09 -17.29
CA THR A 16 -6.58 -9.35 -16.04
C THR A 16 -6.09 -10.09 -14.77
N ALA A 17 -5.50 -11.29 -14.91
CA ALA A 17 -5.04 -12.15 -13.83
C ALA A 17 -3.64 -11.82 -13.25
N SER A 18 -2.88 -10.87 -13.79
CA SER A 18 -1.47 -10.68 -13.39
C SER A 18 -1.18 -9.53 -12.40
N ILE A 19 -2.14 -8.64 -12.12
CA ILE A 19 -1.90 -7.47 -11.26
C ILE A 19 -2.20 -7.81 -9.80
N SER A 20 -1.22 -7.60 -8.91
CA SER A 20 -1.37 -7.82 -7.48
C SER A 20 -2.46 -6.90 -6.87
N PRO A 21 -3.17 -7.33 -5.82
CA PRO A 21 -4.15 -6.48 -5.13
C PRO A 21 -3.58 -5.13 -4.67
N GLN A 22 -2.33 -5.11 -4.20
CA GLN A 22 -1.61 -3.91 -3.81
C GLN A 22 -1.30 -3.02 -5.02
N ALA A 23 -0.85 -3.59 -6.14
CA ALA A 23 -0.57 -2.83 -7.35
C ALA A 23 -1.83 -2.18 -7.94
N ARG A 24 -2.98 -2.87 -7.88
CA ARG A 24 -4.28 -2.28 -8.25
C ARG A 24 -4.58 -1.05 -7.40
N LEU A 25 -4.45 -1.18 -6.08
CA LEU A 25 -4.68 -0.05 -5.16
C LEU A 25 -3.69 1.08 -5.44
N ALA A 26 -2.39 0.78 -5.59
CA ALA A 26 -1.36 1.78 -5.89
C ALA A 26 -1.63 2.53 -7.21
N ALA A 27 -2.05 1.83 -8.27
CA ALA A 27 -2.44 2.44 -9.53
C ALA A 27 -3.66 3.35 -9.38
N THR A 28 -4.67 2.95 -8.60
CA THR A 28 -5.80 3.83 -8.27
C THR A 28 -5.36 5.08 -7.53
N LEU A 29 -4.48 4.95 -6.53
CA LEU A 29 -3.98 6.11 -5.79
C LEU A 29 -3.19 7.07 -6.71
N MET A 30 -2.37 6.52 -7.61
CA MET A 30 -1.63 7.29 -8.60
C MET A 30 -2.56 8.05 -9.56
N HIS A 31 -3.59 7.38 -10.07
CA HIS A 31 -4.60 8.01 -10.92
C HIS A 31 -5.40 9.09 -10.16
N MET A 32 -5.81 8.82 -8.93
CA MET A 32 -6.53 9.80 -8.12
C MET A 32 -5.70 11.05 -7.83
N ASP A 33 -4.38 10.91 -7.63
CA ASP A 33 -3.47 12.05 -7.50
C ASP A 33 -3.34 12.85 -8.82
N SER A 34 -3.27 12.16 -9.96
CA SER A 34 -3.13 12.80 -11.28
C SER A 34 -4.32 13.71 -11.59
N ILE A 35 -5.53 13.28 -11.23
CA ILE A 35 -6.77 14.02 -11.44
C ILE A 35 -7.16 14.93 -10.27
N LYS A 36 -6.32 15.02 -9.23
CA LYS A 36 -6.58 15.81 -8.01
C LYS A 36 -7.95 15.49 -7.39
N ASN A 37 -8.19 14.19 -7.20
CA ASN A 37 -9.41 13.70 -6.59
C ASN A 37 -9.53 14.16 -5.12
N ALA A 38 -10.68 14.73 -4.76
CA ALA A 38 -10.90 15.27 -3.43
C ALA A 38 -10.84 14.23 -2.28
N GLU A 39 -11.31 12.99 -2.50
CA GLU A 39 -11.19 11.93 -1.47
C GLU A 39 -9.72 11.56 -1.26
N TYR A 40 -8.94 11.48 -2.34
CA TYR A 40 -7.50 11.26 -2.25
C TYR A 40 -6.81 12.38 -1.49
N GLU A 41 -7.04 13.65 -1.84
CA GLU A 41 -6.37 14.79 -1.19
C GLU A 41 -6.63 14.84 0.32
N ILE A 42 -7.86 14.55 0.74
CA ILE A 42 -8.20 14.47 2.16
C ILE A 42 -7.41 13.35 2.83
N CYS A 43 -7.37 12.16 2.24
CA CYS A 43 -6.68 11.01 2.82
C CYS A 43 -5.15 11.19 2.82
N SER A 44 -4.59 11.71 1.72
CA SER A 44 -3.14 11.81 1.51
C SER A 44 -2.51 12.97 2.29
N SER A 45 -3.30 13.94 2.75
CA SER A 45 -2.83 15.09 3.54
C SER A 45 -2.10 14.73 4.85
N VAL A 46 -2.23 13.48 5.30
CA VAL A 46 -1.66 12.95 6.55
C VAL A 46 -0.82 11.70 6.35
N TRP A 47 -0.57 11.33 5.10
CA TRP A 47 0.33 10.22 4.78
C TRP A 47 1.79 10.64 4.95
N PRO A 48 2.71 9.66 5.16
CA PRO A 48 4.13 9.94 5.19
C PRO A 48 4.54 10.47 3.82
N THR A 49 5.43 11.44 3.81
CA THR A 49 6.02 11.98 2.60
C THR A 49 7.03 11.00 2.00
N SER A 50 7.49 11.26 0.77
CA SER A 50 8.62 10.53 0.19
C SER A 50 9.87 10.60 1.07
N ASP A 51 10.13 11.74 1.70
CA ASP A 51 11.29 11.95 2.58
C ASP A 51 11.17 11.12 3.87
N ASP A 52 9.96 10.99 4.41
CA ASP A 52 9.69 10.10 5.54
C ASP A 52 10.00 8.65 5.17
N PHE A 53 9.63 8.21 3.97
CA PHE A 53 9.95 6.85 3.50
C PHE A 53 11.43 6.66 3.20
N GLU A 54 12.08 7.62 2.55
CA GLU A 54 13.51 7.55 2.27
C GLU A 54 14.36 7.47 3.55
N SER A 55 13.96 8.19 4.59
CA SER A 55 14.68 8.20 5.87
C SER A 55 14.39 6.99 6.77
N SER A 56 13.24 6.33 6.62
CA SER A 56 12.80 5.25 7.52
C SER A 56 12.78 3.85 6.90
N LEU A 57 12.62 3.74 5.58
CA LEU A 57 12.54 2.49 4.84
C LEU A 57 13.76 2.34 3.94
N PHE A 58 14.74 1.56 4.41
CA PHE A 58 15.99 1.34 3.68
C PHE A 58 15.80 0.88 2.23
N TRP A 59 14.68 0.21 1.93
CA TRP A 59 14.37 -0.32 0.61
C TRP A 59 13.70 0.69 -0.32
N TYR A 60 13.18 1.81 0.19
CA TYR A 60 12.48 2.81 -0.62
C TYR A 60 13.40 3.36 -1.71
N SER A 61 14.62 3.75 -1.33
CA SER A 61 15.65 4.21 -2.27
C SER A 61 16.09 3.11 -3.23
N LEU A 62 16.08 1.83 -2.82
CA LEU A 62 16.41 0.70 -3.71
C LEU A 62 15.40 0.57 -4.85
N THR A 63 14.13 0.84 -4.57
CA THR A 63 13.05 0.77 -5.56
C THR A 63 12.96 2.04 -6.41
N ALA A 64 13.30 3.21 -5.84
CA ALA A 64 13.29 4.48 -6.55
C ALA A 64 14.46 4.63 -7.54
N HIS A 65 15.64 4.06 -7.21
CA HIS A 65 16.86 4.20 -7.99
C HIS A 65 17.19 2.96 -8.84
N THR A 66 17.89 3.20 -9.95
CA THR A 66 18.34 2.12 -10.87
C THR A 66 19.62 1.44 -10.41
N ALA A 67 20.39 2.07 -9.52
CA ALA A 67 21.65 1.54 -9.00
C ALA A 67 21.51 1.18 -7.51
N SER A 68 22.03 0.01 -7.13
CA SER A 68 22.12 -0.38 -5.72
C SER A 68 23.11 0.53 -4.97
N PRO A 69 22.78 0.98 -3.75
CA PRO A 69 23.66 1.79 -2.94
C PRO A 69 24.85 0.96 -2.42
N PRO A 70 25.99 1.60 -2.08
CA PRO A 70 27.21 0.91 -1.66
C PRO A 70 27.03 -0.03 -0.45
N TRP A 71 26.06 0.28 0.42
CA TRP A 71 25.78 -0.55 1.60
C TRP A 71 25.03 -1.84 1.28
N TYR A 72 24.42 -1.99 0.09
CA TYR A 72 23.61 -3.15 -0.27
C TYR A 72 24.39 -4.46 -0.19
N ASP A 73 25.63 -4.45 -0.68
CA ASP A 73 26.51 -5.63 -0.65
C ASP A 73 27.01 -5.96 0.75
N SER A 74 26.94 -5.01 1.69
CA SER A 74 27.35 -5.20 3.09
C SER A 74 26.22 -5.71 3.98
N MET A 75 24.99 -5.85 3.48
CA MET A 75 23.85 -6.30 4.27
C MET A 75 23.99 -7.75 4.77
N PRO A 76 23.32 -8.15 5.87
CA PRO A 76 23.11 -9.56 6.18
C PRO A 76 22.38 -10.31 5.06
N THR A 77 22.71 -11.58 4.84
CA THR A 77 22.10 -12.39 3.76
C THR A 77 20.58 -12.44 3.83
N ALA A 78 20.02 -12.57 5.03
CA ALA A 78 18.57 -12.56 5.22
C ALA A 78 17.92 -11.25 4.71
N LEU A 79 18.55 -10.11 5.00
CA LEU A 79 18.07 -8.81 4.53
C LEU A 79 18.23 -8.65 3.02
N ARG A 80 19.34 -9.13 2.42
CA ARG A 80 19.50 -9.16 0.95
C ARG A 80 18.43 -9.99 0.26
N THR A 81 18.14 -11.18 0.78
CA THR A 81 17.09 -12.07 0.22
C THR A 81 15.72 -11.40 0.29
N ALA A 82 15.36 -10.82 1.45
CA ALA A 82 14.11 -10.09 1.61
C ALA A 82 14.02 -8.88 0.66
N SER A 83 15.09 -8.09 0.55
CA SER A 83 15.16 -6.94 -0.34
C SER A 83 15.06 -7.34 -1.82
N THR A 84 15.72 -8.43 -2.20
CA THR A 84 15.69 -8.94 -3.58
C THR A 84 14.27 -9.35 -3.97
N ARG A 85 13.57 -10.05 -3.08
CA ARG A 85 12.16 -10.42 -3.28
C ARG A 85 11.28 -9.18 -3.39
N LEU A 86 11.44 -8.22 -2.48
CA LEU A 86 10.69 -6.98 -2.49
C LEU A 86 10.88 -6.21 -3.80
N MET A 87 12.12 -6.05 -4.26
CA MET A 87 12.43 -5.39 -5.52
C MET A 87 11.88 -6.16 -6.73
N HIS A 88 11.86 -7.49 -6.68
CA HIS A 88 11.23 -8.30 -7.71
C HIS A 88 9.70 -8.06 -7.75
N ASP A 89 9.04 -8.06 -6.59
CA ASP A 89 7.61 -7.78 -6.48
C ASP A 89 7.26 -6.37 -6.97
N PHE A 90 8.05 -5.35 -6.57
CA PHE A 90 7.90 -3.98 -7.05
C PHE A 90 8.03 -3.89 -8.58
N ARG A 91 9.08 -4.49 -9.16
CA ARG A 91 9.30 -4.46 -10.63
C ARG A 91 8.18 -5.17 -11.38
N ARG A 92 7.74 -6.34 -10.91
CA ARG A 92 6.60 -7.05 -11.50
C ARG A 92 5.35 -6.16 -11.49
N ASP A 93 5.07 -5.53 -10.36
CA ASP A 93 3.89 -4.69 -10.18
C ASP A 93 3.96 -3.43 -11.06
N LEU A 94 5.13 -2.78 -11.17
CA LEU A 94 5.36 -1.65 -12.08
C LEU A 94 5.12 -2.04 -13.55
N LEU A 95 5.70 -3.14 -14.01
CA LEU A 95 5.48 -3.64 -15.37
C LEU A 95 3.99 -3.95 -15.61
N SER A 96 3.34 -4.57 -14.62
CA SER A 96 1.93 -4.95 -14.73
C SER A 96 1.00 -3.75 -14.85
N ILE A 97 1.34 -2.60 -14.25
CA ILE A 97 0.56 -1.37 -14.43
C ILE A 97 0.92 -0.65 -15.74
N GLN A 98 2.16 -0.73 -16.21
CA GLN A 98 2.56 -0.16 -17.50
C GLN A 98 1.86 -0.84 -18.68
N ASP A 99 1.51 -2.12 -18.52
CA ASP A 99 0.73 -2.90 -19.49
C ASP A 99 -0.77 -2.52 -19.56
N LEU A 100 -1.25 -1.65 -18.67
CA LEU A 100 -2.64 -1.19 -18.67
C LEU A 100 -2.93 -0.21 -19.81
N GLU A 101 -4.16 -0.27 -20.35
CA GLU A 101 -4.65 0.66 -21.36
C GLU A 101 -5.09 2.02 -20.76
N HIS A 102 -4.25 2.61 -19.91
CA HIS A 102 -4.52 3.91 -19.30
C HIS A 102 -3.29 4.81 -19.36
N ASP A 103 -3.46 6.04 -19.83
CA ASP A 103 -2.34 6.92 -20.16
C ASP A 103 -1.50 7.31 -18.94
N ASP A 104 -2.12 7.41 -17.77
CA ASP A 104 -1.40 7.65 -16.50
C ASP A 104 -0.36 6.57 -16.17
N PHE A 105 -0.53 5.34 -16.66
CA PHE A 105 0.31 4.20 -16.27
C PHE A 105 1.36 3.83 -17.31
N LYS A 106 1.09 4.04 -18.61
CA LYS A 106 2.03 3.70 -19.70
C LYS A 106 3.41 4.32 -19.53
N ASN A 107 3.45 5.54 -18.99
CA ASN A 107 4.68 6.29 -18.75
C ASN A 107 5.10 6.30 -17.27
N ALA A 108 4.48 5.46 -16.43
CA ALA A 108 4.85 5.36 -15.03
C ALA A 108 6.32 4.93 -14.92
N THR A 109 7.10 5.66 -14.13
CA THR A 109 8.47 5.32 -13.80
C THR A 109 8.54 4.70 -12.41
N ALA A 110 9.68 4.08 -12.08
CA ALA A 110 9.94 3.64 -10.71
C ALA A 110 9.76 4.79 -9.70
N GLN A 111 10.27 5.99 -10.03
CA GLN A 111 10.18 7.18 -9.19
C GLN A 111 8.73 7.65 -8.98
N SER A 112 7.89 7.64 -10.02
CA SER A 112 6.49 8.07 -9.89
C SER A 112 5.62 7.03 -9.18
N PHE A 113 5.98 5.75 -9.25
CA PHE A 113 5.15 4.67 -8.72
C PHE A 113 5.52 4.24 -7.28
N VAL A 114 6.79 4.33 -6.91
CA VAL A 114 7.31 3.81 -5.63
C VAL A 114 6.57 4.38 -4.42
N TYR A 115 6.20 5.65 -4.46
CA TYR A 115 5.44 6.29 -3.39
C TYR A 115 4.09 5.60 -3.16
N PHE A 116 3.28 5.47 -4.21
CA PHE A 116 1.95 4.85 -4.13
C PHE A 116 2.03 3.36 -3.81
N TRP A 117 3.02 2.66 -4.36
CA TRP A 117 3.27 1.26 -4.04
C TRP A 117 3.63 1.08 -2.56
N THR A 118 4.45 1.97 -2.01
CA THR A 118 4.84 1.96 -0.59
C THR A 118 3.64 2.24 0.31
N ILE A 119 2.80 3.23 -0.03
CA ILE A 119 1.54 3.50 0.68
C ILE A 119 0.65 2.25 0.69
N ALA A 120 0.41 1.64 -0.47
CA ALA A 120 -0.43 0.45 -0.58
C ALA A 120 0.13 -0.73 0.23
N ASN A 121 1.45 -0.95 0.26
CA ASN A 121 2.03 -2.09 0.97
C ASN A 121 2.15 -1.90 2.49
N THR A 122 2.21 -0.65 2.97
CA THR A 122 2.44 -0.37 4.39
C THR A 122 1.19 0.07 5.15
N ARG A 123 0.15 0.55 4.45
CA ARG A 123 -1.03 1.20 5.08
C ARG A 123 -2.38 0.64 4.66
N SER A 124 -2.44 -0.30 3.72
CA SER A 124 -3.71 -0.85 3.24
C SER A 124 -4.22 -2.02 4.08
N PHE A 125 -5.52 -2.28 3.97
CA PHE A 125 -6.20 -3.36 4.69
C PHE A 125 -6.88 -4.30 3.70
N ALA A 126 -6.88 -5.60 4.00
CA ALA A 126 -7.61 -6.59 3.22
C ALA A 126 -9.10 -6.53 3.53
N TRP A 127 -9.91 -6.11 2.56
CA TRP A 127 -11.37 -6.04 2.67
C TRP A 127 -12.03 -7.12 1.82
N LYS A 128 -12.86 -7.96 2.46
CA LYS A 128 -13.60 -9.03 1.78
C LYS A 128 -15.10 -8.93 2.10
N PRO A 129 -15.88 -8.24 1.26
CA PRO A 129 -17.33 -8.16 1.45
C PRO A 129 -18.01 -9.53 1.37
N HIS A 130 -19.16 -9.67 2.02
CA HIS A 130 -19.90 -10.93 2.09
C HIS A 130 -20.24 -11.43 0.68
N GLY A 131 -20.15 -12.75 0.46
CA GLY A 131 -20.45 -13.37 -0.83
C GLY A 131 -19.38 -13.22 -1.91
N ARG A 132 -18.26 -12.51 -1.68
CA ARG A 132 -17.14 -12.46 -2.63
C ARG A 132 -16.07 -13.52 -2.34
N ARG A 133 -15.57 -14.16 -3.39
CA ARG A 133 -14.49 -15.18 -3.29
C ARG A 133 -13.15 -14.53 -2.94
N GLU A 134 -12.82 -13.41 -3.58
CA GLU A 134 -11.55 -12.70 -3.44
C GLU A 134 -11.74 -11.38 -2.68
N GLY A 135 -10.79 -11.07 -1.81
CA GLY A 135 -10.70 -9.78 -1.12
C GLY A 135 -9.94 -8.76 -1.98
N VAL A 136 -10.10 -7.49 -1.65
CA VAL A 136 -9.36 -6.37 -2.25
C VAL A 136 -8.56 -5.64 -1.19
N MET A 137 -7.45 -5.00 -1.57
CA MET A 137 -6.76 -4.07 -0.68
C MET A 137 -7.43 -2.71 -0.76
N VAL A 138 -7.66 -2.07 0.39
CA VAL A 138 -8.33 -0.77 0.49
C VAL A 138 -7.55 0.18 1.40
N MET A 139 -7.66 1.48 1.15
CA MET A 139 -7.21 2.50 2.11
C MET A 139 -8.35 2.89 3.04
N CYS A 140 -8.13 2.70 4.33
CA CYS A 140 -9.03 3.12 5.39
C CYS A 140 -8.44 4.34 6.10
N PRO A 141 -8.73 5.57 5.63
CA PRO A 141 -8.34 6.77 6.36
C PRO A 141 -8.78 6.68 7.82
N PHE A 142 -7.98 7.24 8.72
CA PHE A 142 -8.06 7.12 10.19
C PHE A 142 -7.58 5.79 10.76
N LEU A 143 -7.94 4.65 10.16
CA LEU A 143 -7.44 3.36 10.63
C LEU A 143 -5.97 3.17 10.27
N ASP A 144 -5.55 3.69 9.11
CA ASP A 144 -4.17 3.63 8.66
C ASP A 144 -3.20 4.44 9.54
N TYR A 145 -3.65 5.28 10.47
CA TYR A 145 -2.79 6.09 11.35
C TYR A 145 -2.25 5.33 12.55
N MET A 146 -2.97 4.32 13.02
CA MET A 146 -2.60 3.71 14.29
C MET A 146 -1.56 2.62 14.08
N ASN A 147 -0.72 2.46 15.08
CA ASN A 147 0.43 1.57 15.02
C ASN A 147 0.03 0.13 15.40
N HIS A 148 0.86 -0.81 14.95
CA HIS A 148 0.74 -2.22 15.33
C HIS A 148 0.91 -2.41 16.83
N CYS A 149 0.02 -3.18 17.48
CA CYS A 149 0.24 -3.70 18.83
C CYS A 149 0.77 -5.15 18.80
N PRO A 150 2.01 -5.39 19.23
CA PRO A 150 2.61 -6.73 19.20
C PRO A 150 2.03 -7.70 20.25
N SER A 151 1.32 -7.22 21.29
CA SER A 151 0.80 -8.06 22.38
C SER A 151 -0.64 -8.54 22.20
N GLY A 152 -1.32 -8.17 21.10
CA GLY A 152 -2.74 -8.47 20.90
C GLY A 152 -3.71 -7.64 21.75
N GLU A 153 -3.19 -6.80 22.66
CA GLU A 153 -3.98 -5.88 23.50
C GLU A 153 -3.99 -4.46 22.91
N GLY A 154 -5.15 -3.95 22.54
CA GLY A 154 -5.29 -2.61 21.98
C GLY A 154 -6.72 -2.38 21.48
N CYS A 155 -6.95 -2.74 20.22
CA CYS A 155 -8.27 -2.65 19.61
C CYS A 155 -8.60 -3.93 18.85
N GLY A 156 -9.85 -4.39 18.99
CA GLY A 156 -10.45 -5.36 18.09
C GLY A 156 -10.89 -4.67 16.79
N VAL A 157 -10.66 -5.32 15.65
CA VAL A 157 -11.13 -4.87 14.34
C VAL A 157 -12.17 -5.88 13.85
N SER A 158 -13.37 -5.41 13.53
CA SER A 158 -14.38 -6.20 12.82
C SER A 158 -14.67 -5.59 11.47
N MET A 159 -15.00 -6.42 10.49
CA MET A 159 -15.27 -6.02 9.12
C MET A 159 -16.71 -6.37 8.74
N SER A 160 -17.41 -5.44 8.10
CA SER A 160 -18.75 -5.61 7.53
C SER A 160 -18.79 -5.15 6.07
N GLU A 161 -19.97 -5.20 5.46
CA GLU A 161 -20.21 -4.61 4.12
C GLU A 161 -19.99 -3.10 4.10
N ASP A 162 -20.23 -2.42 5.23
CA ASP A 162 -20.11 -0.97 5.38
C ASP A 162 -18.68 -0.51 5.71
N GLY A 163 -17.78 -1.43 6.05
CA GLY A 163 -16.36 -1.13 6.28
C GLY A 163 -15.80 -1.79 7.53
N TYR A 164 -14.96 -1.05 8.27
CA TYR A 164 -14.30 -1.53 9.47
C TYR A 164 -14.84 -0.84 10.70
N THR A 165 -15.04 -1.61 11.77
CA THR A 165 -15.33 -1.10 13.11
C THR A 165 -14.15 -1.42 14.01
N LEU A 166 -13.63 -0.39 14.65
CA LEU A 166 -12.60 -0.50 15.66
C LEU A 166 -13.24 -0.42 17.05
N THR A 167 -13.00 -1.41 17.90
CA THR A 167 -13.47 -1.42 19.28
C THR A 167 -12.27 -1.50 20.21
N ALA A 168 -12.11 -0.51 21.08
CA ALA A 168 -11.10 -0.56 22.14
C ALA A 168 -11.35 -1.79 23.03
N ASN A 169 -10.32 -2.61 23.24
CA ASN A 169 -10.42 -3.79 24.12
C ASN A 169 -9.76 -3.57 25.50
N ARG A 170 -9.33 -2.33 25.75
CA ARG A 170 -8.78 -1.85 27.01
C ARG A 170 -9.10 -0.37 27.22
N ASP A 171 -8.99 0.08 28.47
CA ASP A 171 -9.08 1.50 28.78
C ASP A 171 -7.83 2.24 28.29
N TYR A 172 -8.03 3.34 27.56
CA TYR A 172 -6.96 4.24 27.18
C TYR A 172 -6.97 5.45 28.11
N GLY A 173 -5.90 5.60 28.90
CA GLY A 173 -5.69 6.79 29.71
C GLY A 173 -5.51 8.04 28.84
N ARG A 174 -5.69 9.22 29.44
CA ARG A 174 -5.35 10.49 28.77
C ARG A 174 -3.89 10.43 28.30
N SER A 175 -3.66 10.76 27.03
CA SER A 175 -2.34 10.72 26.38
C SER A 175 -1.76 9.33 26.08
N CYS A 176 -2.52 8.24 26.26
CA CYS A 176 -2.10 6.92 25.77
C CYS A 176 -2.29 6.80 24.26
N ALA A 177 -1.25 6.36 23.56
CA ALA A 177 -1.37 6.01 22.15
C ALA A 177 -2.34 4.83 21.94
N VAL A 178 -3.15 4.94 20.90
CA VAL A 178 -4.05 3.88 20.44
C VAL A 178 -3.29 3.01 19.44
N PHE A 179 -3.34 1.70 19.64
CA PHE A 179 -2.67 0.69 18.82
C PHE A 179 -3.69 -0.38 18.43
N PHE A 180 -3.55 -1.01 17.27
CA PHE A 180 -4.35 -2.16 16.85
C PHE A 180 -3.49 -3.29 16.31
N LEU A 181 -4.07 -4.48 16.22
CA LEU A 181 -3.40 -5.64 15.66
C LEU A 181 -3.48 -5.62 14.13
N PHE A 182 -2.33 -5.57 13.45
CA PHE A 182 -2.26 -6.00 12.05
C PHE A 182 -2.17 -7.52 12.04
N CYS A 183 -3.26 -8.21 11.69
CA CYS A 183 -3.13 -9.58 11.20
C CYS A 183 -2.72 -9.49 9.73
N ILE A 184 -1.43 -9.66 9.47
CA ILE A 184 -0.90 -9.92 8.13
C ILE A 184 -1.16 -11.38 7.79
#